data_AF-A0AAX0VPC7-F1
#
_entry.id   AF-A0AAX0VPC7-F1
#
_cell.length_a   1.000
_cell.length_b   1.000
_cell.length_c   1.000
_cell.angle_alpha   90.00
_cell.angle_beta   90.00
_cell.angle_gamma   90.00
#
_symmetry.space_group_name_H-M   'P 1'
#
loop_
_entity.id
_entity.type
_entity.pdbx_description
1 polymer ?
#
loop_
_entity_poly.entity_id
_entity_poly.type
_entity_poly.pdbx_seq_one_letter_code
_entity_poly.pdbx_strand_id
1 'polypeptide(L)'
;VGENSAAIQQTSTAFADTSGKLSTMWSVKMQLNAQGQYVAAGIGLGIENGPAGLQSQFIVSADRFAVTSNVNGVAKAFFAVQGGQVFVDQAFINTAFIQQIILGMTLRSQAVDSQGRPLIELNMVTGAVTIRGQSVDGSILLNNNGLYVYDNNGVERTAVGRLS
;
A
#
# COMPACT_ATOMS: atom_id res chain seq x y z
N VAL A 1 -43.08 -10.97 -5.58
CA VAL A 1 -41.70 -11.15 -6.12
C VAL A 1 -41.19 -9.75 -6.42
N GLY A 2 -40.31 -9.20 -5.59
CA GLY A 2 -39.83 -7.83 -5.76
C GLY A 2 -38.99 -7.68 -7.03
N GLU A 3 -39.09 -6.53 -7.68
CA GLU A 3 -38.43 -6.20 -8.95
C GLU A 3 -36.91 -6.13 -8.79
N ASN A 4 -36.26 -7.30 -8.78
CA ASN A 4 -34.81 -7.38 -8.91
C ASN A 4 -34.47 -7.37 -10.41
N SER A 5 -33.66 -6.42 -10.86
CA SER A 5 -33.19 -6.32 -12.25
C SER A 5 -31.67 -6.25 -12.31
N ALA A 6 -31.09 -6.93 -13.31
CA ALA A 6 -29.66 -6.91 -13.59
C ALA A 6 -29.45 -6.54 -15.06
N ALA A 7 -28.47 -5.69 -15.35
CA ALA A 7 -28.12 -5.26 -16.68
C ALA A 7 -26.59 -5.21 -16.87
N ILE A 8 -26.14 -5.59 -18.07
CA ILE A 8 -24.75 -5.45 -18.51
C ILE A 8 -24.76 -4.61 -19.79
N GLN A 9 -23.93 -3.58 -19.82
CA GLN A 9 -23.72 -2.73 -20.97
C GLN A 9 -22.24 -2.75 -21.35
N GLN A 10 -21.96 -3.05 -22.61
CA GLN A 10 -20.62 -2.99 -23.18
C GLN A 10 -20.59 -1.93 -24.28
N THR A 11 -19.55 -1.09 -24.26
CA THR A 11 -19.32 -0.05 -25.27
C THR A 11 -17.91 -0.23 -25.84
N SER A 12 -17.80 -0.24 -27.16
CA SER A 12 -16.53 -0.26 -27.88
C SER A 12 -16.55 0.83 -28.94
N THR A 13 -15.58 1.73 -28.93
CA THR A 13 -15.44 2.80 -29.92
C THR A 13 -13.99 2.93 -30.37
N ALA A 14 -13.83 3.25 -31.65
CA ALA A 14 -12.56 3.67 -32.23
C ALA A 14 -12.86 4.88 -33.12
N PHE A 15 -12.15 5.97 -32.91
CA PHE A 15 -12.36 7.24 -33.58
C PHE A 15 -11.02 7.77 -34.07
N ALA A 16 -11.02 8.23 -35.32
CA ALA A 16 -9.91 8.93 -35.95
C ALA A 16 -10.49 10.07 -36.78
N ASP A 17 -9.99 11.30 -36.59
CA ASP A 17 -10.40 12.45 -37.40
C ASP A 17 -9.30 12.93 -38.37
N THR A 18 -9.68 13.84 -39.27
CA THR A 18 -8.79 14.43 -40.27
C THR A 18 -7.76 15.39 -39.68
N SER A 19 -7.88 15.72 -38.39
CA SER A 19 -6.90 16.54 -37.65
C SER A 19 -5.83 15.69 -36.96
N GLY A 20 -5.87 14.36 -37.12
CA GLY A 20 -4.90 13.43 -36.52
C GLY A 20 -5.21 13.08 -35.07
N LYS A 21 -6.43 13.37 -34.57
CA LYS A 21 -6.87 12.90 -33.26
C LYS A 21 -7.28 11.43 -33.38
N LEU A 22 -6.63 10.56 -32.62
CA LEU A 22 -7.00 9.16 -32.46
C LEU A 22 -7.50 8.94 -31.03
N SER A 23 -8.60 8.21 -30.89
CA SER A 23 -9.05 7.72 -29.59
C SER A 23 -9.71 6.35 -29.71
N THR A 24 -9.43 5.48 -28.76
CA THR A 24 -10.11 4.20 -28.61
C THR A 24 -10.65 4.08 -27.19
N MET A 25 -11.83 3.49 -27.04
CA MET A 25 -12.43 3.24 -25.73
C MET A 25 -13.16 1.91 -25.75
N TRP A 26 -12.94 1.11 -24.71
CA TRP A 26 -13.72 -0.07 -24.39
C TRP A 26 -14.15 0.03 -22.94
N SER A 27 -15.43 -0.21 -22.66
CA SER A 27 -15.93 -0.21 -21.29
C SER A 27 -17.01 -1.26 -21.08
N VAL A 28 -17.03 -1.85 -19.91
CA VAL A 28 -18.12 -2.71 -19.43
C VAL A 28 -18.67 -2.10 -18.16
N LYS A 29 -20.00 -1.99 -18.09
CA LYS A 29 -20.76 -1.54 -16.94
C LYS A 29 -21.78 -2.61 -16.58
N MET A 30 -21.82 -2.98 -15.31
CA MET A 30 -22.78 -3.90 -14.75
C MET A 30 -23.60 -3.17 -13.71
N GLN A 31 -24.91 -3.37 -13.71
CA GLN A 31 -25.83 -2.74 -12.77
C GLN A 31 -26.77 -3.79 -12.21
N LEU A 32 -26.99 -3.76 -10.90
CA LEU A 32 -28.01 -4.53 -10.20
C LEU A 32 -28.90 -3.54 -9.45
N ASN A 33 -30.21 -3.71 -9.60
CA ASN A 33 -31.20 -3.12 -8.72
C ASN A 33 -31.87 -4.26 -7.96
N ALA A 34 -31.64 -4.34 -6.66
CA ALA A 34 -32.33 -5.29 -5.78
C ALA A 34 -33.05 -4.51 -4.69
N GLN A 35 -34.37 -4.60 -4.63
CA GLN A 35 -35.19 -3.94 -3.59
C GLN A 35 -34.93 -2.42 -3.47
N GLY A 36 -34.63 -1.74 -4.58
CA GLY A 36 -34.33 -0.30 -4.61
C GLY A 36 -32.86 0.06 -4.31
N GLN A 37 -31.99 -0.92 -4.02
CA GLN A 37 -30.55 -0.72 -3.92
C GLN A 37 -29.91 -0.88 -5.29
N TYR A 38 -29.38 0.23 -5.81
CA TYR A 38 -28.62 0.28 -7.05
C TYR A 38 -27.14 0.08 -6.76
N VAL A 39 -26.57 -1.03 -7.25
CA VAL A 39 -25.13 -1.30 -7.24
C VAL A 39 -24.64 -1.30 -8.67
N ALA A 40 -23.56 -0.56 -8.95
CA ALA A 40 -22.94 -0.53 -10.26
C ALA A 40 -21.43 -0.77 -10.14
N ALA A 41 -20.90 -1.60 -11.03
CA ALA A 41 -19.47 -1.80 -11.20
C ALA A 41 -19.11 -1.67 -12.67
N GLY A 42 -17.91 -1.18 -12.95
CA GLY A 42 -17.46 -1.05 -14.32
C GLY A 42 -15.96 -0.92 -14.49
N ILE A 43 -15.51 -1.28 -15.68
CA ILE A 43 -14.12 -1.19 -16.11
C ILE A 43 -14.09 -0.43 -17.43
N GLY A 44 -13.15 0.49 -17.57
CA GLY A 44 -12.88 1.23 -18.80
C GLY A 44 -11.40 1.14 -19.19
N LEU A 45 -11.16 0.91 -20.46
CA LEU A 45 -9.86 0.97 -21.13
C LEU A 45 -9.95 1.98 -22.26
N GLY A 46 -8.91 2.78 -22.44
CA GLY A 46 -8.89 3.67 -23.60
C GLY A 46 -7.52 4.23 -23.88
N ILE A 47 -7.36 4.76 -25.09
CA ILE A 47 -6.23 5.57 -25.50
C ILE A 47 -6.81 6.88 -26.01
N GLU A 48 -6.32 7.99 -25.50
CA GLU A 48 -6.74 9.32 -25.92
C GLU A 48 -5.52 10.17 -26.32
N ASN A 49 -5.66 10.95 -27.38
CA ASN A 49 -4.67 11.96 -27.74
C ASN A 49 -4.93 13.23 -26.91
N GLY A 50 -4.19 13.37 -25.81
CA GLY A 50 -4.24 14.52 -24.91
C GLY A 50 -3.15 15.57 -25.22
N PRO A 51 -3.10 16.70 -24.49
CA PRO A 51 -2.12 17.76 -24.72
C PRO A 51 -0.64 17.31 -24.63
N ALA A 52 -0.38 16.19 -23.93
CA ALA A 52 0.95 15.60 -23.79
C ALA A 52 1.20 14.39 -24.74
N GLY A 53 0.32 14.19 -25.72
CA GLY A 53 0.37 13.06 -26.66
C GLY A 53 -0.61 11.93 -26.31
N LEU A 54 -0.37 10.75 -26.90
CA LEU A 54 -1.20 9.55 -26.67
C LEU A 54 -1.03 9.05 -25.23
N GLN A 55 -2.14 8.90 -24.53
CA GLN A 55 -2.18 8.40 -23.16
C GLN A 55 -3.15 7.22 -23.09
N SER A 56 -2.64 6.07 -22.62
CA SER A 56 -3.47 4.91 -22.29
C SER A 56 -3.98 5.00 -20.85
N GLN A 57 -5.23 4.62 -20.62
CA GLN A 57 -5.84 4.62 -19.30
C GLN A 57 -6.56 3.30 -19.00
N PHE A 58 -6.55 2.93 -17.72
CA PHE A 58 -7.34 1.86 -17.15
C PHE A 58 -8.06 2.38 -15.90
N ILE A 59 -9.39 2.36 -15.93
CA ILE A 59 -10.23 2.92 -14.87
C ILE A 59 -11.16 1.82 -14.36
N VAL A 60 -11.23 1.69 -13.04
CA VAL A 60 -12.12 0.75 -12.37
C VAL A 60 -13.02 1.53 -11.42
N SER A 61 -14.33 1.31 -11.51
CA SER A 61 -15.33 1.87 -10.61
C SER A 61 -16.07 0.74 -9.92
N ALA A 62 -15.86 0.58 -8.61
CA ALA A 62 -16.51 -0.44 -7.79
C ALA A 62 -16.43 -0.07 -6.30
N ASP A 63 -17.38 -0.57 -5.49
CA ASP A 63 -17.34 -0.41 -4.01
C ASP A 63 -16.13 -1.12 -3.39
N ARG A 64 -15.72 -2.25 -4.00
CA ARG A 64 -14.53 -3.02 -3.64
C ARG A 64 -13.83 -3.53 -4.90
N PHE A 65 -12.56 -3.20 -5.04
CA PHE A 65 -11.66 -3.81 -6.02
C PHE A 65 -10.61 -4.63 -5.27
N ALA A 66 -10.34 -5.87 -5.66
CA ALA A 66 -9.32 -6.69 -5.00
C ALA A 66 -8.59 -7.60 -5.99
N VAL A 67 -7.28 -7.74 -5.79
CA VAL A 67 -6.44 -8.75 -6.45
C VAL A 67 -6.30 -9.92 -5.49
N THR A 68 -6.85 -11.06 -5.87
CA THR A 68 -6.91 -12.26 -5.03
C THR A 68 -6.20 -13.44 -5.67
N SER A 69 -5.69 -14.34 -4.84
CA SER A 69 -5.20 -15.66 -5.27
C SER A 69 -5.58 -16.72 -4.24
N ASN A 70 -5.65 -17.98 -4.66
CA ASN A 70 -5.83 -19.11 -3.76
C ASN A 70 -4.47 -19.58 -3.25
N VAL A 71 -4.20 -19.36 -1.96
CA VAL A 71 -2.99 -19.86 -1.29
C VAL A 71 -3.41 -20.98 -0.35
N ASN A 72 -2.90 -22.20 -0.58
CA ASN A 72 -3.23 -23.38 0.22
C ASN A 72 -4.74 -23.64 0.36
N GLY A 73 -5.50 -23.40 -0.72
CA GLY A 73 -6.96 -23.58 -0.72
C GLY A 73 -7.77 -22.45 -0.09
N VAL A 74 -7.12 -21.36 0.38
CA VAL A 74 -7.79 -20.20 0.95
C VAL A 74 -7.63 -18.99 0.02
N ALA A 75 -8.75 -18.38 -0.36
CA ALA A 75 -8.75 -17.14 -1.11
C ALA A 75 -8.18 -16.00 -0.25
N LYS A 76 -7.07 -15.41 -0.68
CA LYS A 76 -6.42 -14.27 -0.01
C LYS A 76 -6.38 -13.07 -0.96
N ALA A 77 -6.71 -11.88 -0.43
CA ALA A 77 -6.51 -10.62 -1.13
C ALA A 77 -5.14 -10.03 -0.75
N PHE A 78 -4.33 -9.66 -1.76
CA PHE A 78 -3.02 -9.05 -1.55
C PHE A 78 -3.03 -7.54 -1.75
N PHE A 79 -3.99 -7.08 -2.55
CA PHE A 79 -4.30 -5.68 -2.78
C PHE A 79 -5.81 -5.51 -2.78
N ALA A 80 -6.33 -4.53 -2.05
CA ALA A 80 -7.74 -4.18 -2.11
C ALA A 80 -7.95 -2.68 -1.95
N VAL A 81 -8.91 -2.14 -2.70
CA VAL A 81 -9.44 -0.78 -2.49
C VAL A 81 -10.89 -0.92 -2.05
N GLN A 82 -11.21 -0.41 -0.87
CA GLN A 82 -12.57 -0.41 -0.33
C GLN A 82 -12.73 0.68 0.72
N GLY A 83 -13.93 1.28 0.82
CA GLY A 83 -14.19 2.33 1.81
C GLY A 83 -13.24 3.53 1.73
N GLY A 84 -12.72 3.84 0.53
CA GLY A 84 -11.75 4.91 0.32
C GLY A 84 -10.32 4.61 0.78
N GLN A 85 -10.02 3.37 1.19
CA GLN A 85 -8.71 2.96 1.68
C GLN A 85 -8.10 1.87 0.79
N VAL A 86 -6.77 1.88 0.70
CA VAL A 86 -5.98 0.83 0.06
C VAL A 86 -5.40 -0.08 1.13
N PHE A 87 -5.60 -1.39 0.97
CA PHE A 87 -5.03 -2.43 1.80
C PHE A 87 -4.00 -3.21 0.99
N VAL A 88 -2.81 -3.38 1.56
CA VAL A 88 -1.73 -4.15 0.95
C VAL A 88 -1.17 -5.09 2.00
N ASP A 89 -1.10 -6.38 1.68
CA ASP A 89 -0.59 -7.42 2.59
C ASP A 89 0.95 -7.32 2.71
N GLN A 90 1.65 -7.25 1.58
CA GLN A 90 3.09 -7.02 1.50
C GLN A 90 3.43 -6.33 0.17
N ALA A 91 4.41 -5.42 0.19
CA ALA A 91 4.92 -4.74 -1.00
C ALA A 91 6.45 -4.73 -1.03
N PHE A 92 7.03 -4.95 -2.20
CA PHE A 92 8.43 -4.63 -2.49
C PHE A 92 8.47 -3.33 -3.30
N ILE A 93 9.11 -2.30 -2.76
CA ILE A 93 9.08 -0.94 -3.32
C ILE A 93 10.52 -0.49 -3.54
N ASN A 94 10.87 -0.13 -4.79
CA ASN A 94 12.19 0.39 -5.11
C ASN A 94 12.43 1.79 -4.50
N THR A 95 11.44 2.69 -4.64
CA THR A 95 11.50 4.04 -4.07
C THR A 95 10.08 4.51 -3.73
N ALA A 96 9.91 5.12 -2.56
CA ALA A 96 8.65 5.70 -2.11
C ALA A 96 8.87 7.17 -1.74
N PHE A 97 8.03 8.06 -2.28
CA PHE A 97 7.89 9.43 -1.79
C PHE A 97 6.59 9.51 -1.00
N ILE A 98 6.69 9.81 0.30
CA ILE A 98 5.55 9.84 1.21
C ILE A 98 5.51 11.23 1.86
N GLN A 99 4.43 11.98 1.61
CA GLN A 99 4.26 13.32 2.19
C GLN A 99 4.07 13.25 3.71
N GLN A 100 3.27 12.29 4.19
CA GLN A 100 3.02 12.06 5.61
C GLN A 100 2.72 10.57 5.85
N ILE A 101 3.30 10.01 6.91
CA ILE A 101 3.07 8.63 7.34
C ILE A 101 2.69 8.58 8.81
N ILE A 102 1.65 7.81 9.15
CA ILE A 102 1.35 7.39 10.51
C ILE A 102 1.76 5.91 10.60
N LEU A 103 2.81 5.62 11.35
CA LEU A 103 3.36 4.27 11.49
C LEU A 103 2.81 3.62 12.77
N GLY A 104 2.15 2.48 12.64
CA GLY A 104 1.49 1.81 13.78
C GLY A 104 2.36 0.84 14.58
N MET A 105 3.43 0.31 13.98
CA MET A 105 4.26 -0.73 14.60
C MET A 105 5.74 -0.33 14.61
N THR A 106 6.56 -0.96 13.75
CA THR A 106 8.02 -0.79 13.78
C THR A 106 8.55 -0.55 12.36
N LEU A 107 9.47 0.40 12.22
CA LEU A 107 10.33 0.49 11.05
C LEU A 107 11.65 -0.18 11.40
N ARG A 108 12.09 -1.15 10.59
CA ARG A 108 13.32 -1.92 10.85
C ARG A 108 14.19 -2.05 9.61
N SER A 109 15.49 -2.08 9.80
CA SER A 109 16.43 -2.44 8.74
C SER A 109 16.28 -3.92 8.36
N GLN A 110 16.54 -4.25 7.10
CA GLN A 110 16.68 -5.64 6.65
C GLN A 110 17.95 -6.29 7.24
N ALA A 111 19.05 -5.53 7.27
CA ALA A 111 20.32 -6.01 7.83
C ALA A 111 20.19 -6.23 9.34
N VAL A 112 20.94 -7.23 9.83
CA VAL A 112 20.96 -7.66 11.23
C VAL A 112 22.38 -7.72 11.77
N ASP A 113 22.51 -7.68 13.10
CA ASP A 113 23.77 -7.95 13.80
C ASP A 113 24.05 -9.47 13.89
N SER A 114 25.17 -9.84 14.52
CA SER A 114 25.56 -11.24 14.73
C SER A 114 24.60 -12.05 15.60
N GLN A 115 23.66 -11.38 16.30
CA GLN A 115 22.64 -11.98 17.14
C GLN A 115 21.27 -12.02 16.44
N GLY A 116 21.19 -11.62 15.16
CA GLY A 116 19.96 -11.63 14.37
C GLY A 116 19.00 -10.47 14.65
N ARG A 117 19.46 -9.43 15.37
CA ARG A 117 18.63 -8.25 15.68
C ARG A 117 18.78 -7.20 14.57
N PRO A 118 17.71 -6.50 14.14
CA PRO A 118 17.83 -5.44 13.13
C PRO A 118 18.85 -4.37 13.53
N LEU A 119 19.66 -3.89 12.61
CA LEU A 119 20.61 -2.80 12.89
C LEU A 119 19.92 -1.51 13.31
N ILE A 120 18.83 -1.14 12.63
CA ILE A 120 18.03 0.04 12.98
C ILE A 120 16.61 -0.42 13.26
N GLU A 121 16.06 0.05 14.37
CA GLU A 121 14.70 -0.26 14.77
C GLU A 121 14.04 0.95 15.43
N LEU A 122 12.91 1.40 14.87
CA LEU A 122 12.08 2.46 15.41
C LEU A 122 10.74 1.83 15.81
N ASN A 123 10.50 1.68 17.11
CA ASN A 123 9.28 1.09 17.66
C ASN A 123 8.30 2.18 18.09
N MET A 124 7.19 2.34 17.37
CA MET A 124 6.19 3.38 17.63
C MET A 124 5.28 3.04 18.81
N VAL A 125 5.20 1.77 19.20
CA VAL A 125 4.39 1.34 20.35
C VAL A 125 5.09 1.70 21.66
N THR A 126 6.41 1.49 21.74
CA THR A 126 7.19 1.79 22.95
C THR A 126 7.88 3.15 22.92
N GLY A 127 7.94 3.80 21.76
CA GLY A 127 8.71 5.03 21.54
C GLY A 127 10.22 4.80 21.50
N ALA A 128 10.68 3.54 21.41
CA ALA A 128 12.10 3.22 21.41
C ALA A 128 12.73 3.36 20.02
N VAL A 129 13.93 3.92 19.97
CA VAL A 129 14.79 3.95 18.77
C VAL A 129 16.09 3.23 19.11
N THR A 130 16.43 2.20 18.35
CA THR A 130 17.65 1.43 18.54
C THR A 130 18.52 1.47 17.30
N ILE A 131 19.82 1.69 17.49
CA ILE A 131 20.85 1.64 16.44
C ILE A 131 21.93 0.66 16.92
N ARG A 132 22.30 -0.28 16.06
CA ARG A 132 23.30 -1.33 16.30
C ARG A 132 24.29 -1.35 15.15
N GLY A 133 25.54 -1.72 15.44
CA GLY A 133 26.55 -2.00 14.42
C GLY A 133 26.36 -3.37 13.78
N GLN A 134 26.90 -3.56 12.56
CA GLN A 134 27.08 -4.91 12.00
C GLN A 134 28.15 -5.69 12.77
N SER A 135 29.16 -4.96 13.28
CA SER A 135 30.11 -5.48 14.25
C SER A 135 29.50 -5.44 15.65
N VAL A 136 30.07 -6.25 16.54
CA VAL A 136 29.51 -6.53 17.86
C VAL A 136 29.74 -5.41 18.89
N ASP A 137 30.17 -4.22 18.46
CA ASP A 137 30.83 -3.26 19.35
C ASP A 137 29.89 -2.45 20.27
N GLY A 138 28.58 -2.66 20.15
CA GLY A 138 27.59 -2.07 21.05
C GLY A 138 26.29 -1.67 20.37
N SER A 139 25.44 -0.99 21.14
CA SER A 139 24.19 -0.44 20.63
C SER A 139 23.83 0.89 21.32
N ILE A 140 23.07 1.70 20.61
CA ILE A 140 22.47 2.92 21.11
C ILE A 140 20.97 2.67 21.25
N LEU A 141 20.40 3.03 22.40
CA LEU A 141 18.97 2.98 22.67
C LEU A 141 18.51 4.35 23.13
N LEU A 142 17.54 4.92 22.44
CA LEU A 142 16.75 6.05 22.92
C LEU A 142 15.36 5.54 23.29
N ASN A 143 14.87 5.89 24.47
CA ASN A 143 13.50 5.59 24.90
C ASN A 143 13.00 6.68 25.87
N ASN A 144 11.82 6.48 26.45
CA ASN A 144 11.21 7.42 27.40
C ASN A 144 12.07 7.71 28.65
N ASN A 145 13.02 6.84 28.97
CA ASN A 145 13.86 6.98 30.16
C ASN A 145 15.19 7.68 29.84
N GLY A 146 15.53 7.85 28.57
CA GLY A 146 16.75 8.55 28.15
C GLY A 146 17.47 7.92 26.95
N LEU A 147 18.72 8.34 26.77
CA LEU A 147 19.67 7.82 25.79
C LEU A 147 20.69 6.93 26.48
N TYR A 148 20.85 5.71 25.99
CA TYR A 148 21.71 4.68 26.55
C TYR A 148 22.67 4.17 25.48
N VAL A 149 23.91 3.89 25.89
CA VAL A 149 24.91 3.22 25.06
C VAL A 149 25.35 1.96 25.79
N TYR A 150 25.27 0.83 25.09
CA TYR A 150 25.68 -0.48 25.59
C TYR A 150 26.92 -0.97 24.85
N ASP A 151 27.83 -1.63 25.54
CA ASP A 151 28.90 -2.39 24.90
C ASP A 151 28.39 -3.74 24.36
N ASN A 152 29.29 -4.52 23.75
CA ASN A 152 29.01 -5.85 23.21
C ASN A 152 28.37 -6.81 24.25
N ASN A 153 28.79 -6.70 25.51
CA ASN A 153 28.31 -7.57 26.57
C ASN A 153 26.95 -7.11 27.13
N GLY A 154 26.34 -6.08 26.53
CA GLY A 154 25.09 -5.49 27.01
C GLY A 154 25.27 -4.64 28.26
N VAL A 155 26.51 -4.28 28.62
CA VAL A 155 26.77 -3.43 29.79
C VAL A 155 26.55 -1.98 29.39
N GLU A 156 25.71 -1.28 30.15
CA GLU A 156 25.50 0.16 30.00
C GLU A 156 26.81 0.89 30.25
N ARG A 157 27.30 1.62 29.24
CA ARG A 157 28.52 2.45 29.31
C ARG A 157 28.19 3.91 29.49
N THR A 158 27.00 4.31 29.10
CA THR A 158 26.54 5.70 29.17
C THR A 158 25.03 5.71 29.28
N ALA A 159 24.52 6.57 30.17
CA ALA A 159 23.12 6.92 30.27
C ALA A 159 22.98 8.44 30.40
N VAL A 160 22.08 9.03 29.62
CA VAL A 160 21.77 10.45 29.64
C VAL A 160 20.26 10.63 29.71
N GLY A 161 19.80 11.54 30.57
CA GLY A 161 18.38 11.92 30.65
C GLY A 161 17.50 11.04 31.53
N ARG A 162 18.07 10.05 32.24
CA ARG A 162 17.34 9.29 33.27
C ARG A 162 17.17 10.13 34.52
N LEU A 163 16.14 10.97 34.50
CA LEU A 163 15.72 11.77 35.66
C LEU A 163 14.89 10.86 36.58
N SER A 164 15.35 10.70 37.82
CA SER A 164 14.67 9.97 38.89
C SER A 164 13.32 10.57 39.23
#